data_AF-A0A847KHC0-F1
#
_entry.id   AF-A0A847KHC0-F1
#
_cell.length_a   1.000
_cell.length_b   1.000
_cell.length_c   1.000
_cell.angle_alpha   90.00
_cell.angle_beta   90.00
_cell.angle_gamma   90.00
#
_symmetry.space_group_name_H-M   'P 1'
#
loop_
_entity.id
_entity.type
_entity.pdbx_description
1 polymer ?
#
loop_
_entity_poly.entity_id
_entity_poly.type
_entity_poly.pdbx_seq_one_letter_code
_entity_poly.pdbx_strand_id
1 'polypeptide(L)'
;MAAVAAGVALVASGCATDVSTGFLPSDAGVTNRTGELIALWNGSWIAALAVGVLVWGLLLWAIVAYRKRKDDNQLPVQLQYHVPLELMYTVIPIVMVGVLFVFSQRTVGNVLDVSEEPDLTIEVYGKQWSWDFNYLDYDVYYSGERVALTGEEGVAEQLPTLYLPVDQNIQFEVKSRDVQHAFWIPAFLYKSDMIPGRTNTFQVTPTREGVYMGKCAEMCGEFHSEMLFRVEVVSEAEFEDEMAALRDAGNVGRLGDELNRYGQPTEGAEG
;
A
#
# COMPACT_ATOMS: atom_id res chain seq x y z
N MET A 1 -32.28 -28.03 8.64
CA MET A 1 -32.13 -26.72 9.30
C MET A 1 -30.68 -26.25 9.36
N ALA A 2 -29.70 -27.09 9.73
CA ALA A 2 -28.28 -26.69 9.77
C ALA A 2 -27.68 -26.25 8.40
N ALA A 3 -28.03 -26.92 7.30
CA ALA A 3 -27.57 -26.54 5.96
C ALA A 3 -28.15 -25.20 5.46
N VAL A 4 -29.39 -24.89 5.87
CA VAL A 4 -30.05 -23.60 5.55
C VAL A 4 -29.44 -22.48 6.40
N ALA A 5 -29.14 -22.75 7.67
CA ALA A 5 -28.45 -21.80 8.54
C ALA A 5 -27.01 -21.49 8.08
N ALA A 6 -26.28 -22.50 7.59
CA ALA A 6 -24.95 -22.30 7.00
C ALA A 6 -25.02 -21.50 5.69
N GLY A 7 -26.01 -21.77 4.83
CA GLY A 7 -26.24 -21.00 3.61
C GLY A 7 -26.62 -19.54 3.88
N VAL A 8 -27.47 -19.29 4.88
CA VAL A 8 -27.86 -17.94 5.31
C VAL A 8 -26.68 -17.19 5.95
N ALA A 9 -25.81 -17.87 6.71
CA ALA A 9 -24.60 -17.26 7.28
C ALA A 9 -23.58 -16.88 6.19
N LEU A 10 -23.37 -17.71 5.17
CA LEU A 10 -22.51 -17.40 4.01
C LEU A 10 -23.06 -16.26 3.15
N VAL A 11 -24.38 -16.15 3.00
CA VAL A 11 -25.01 -15.04 2.26
C VAL A 11 -25.00 -13.75 3.09
N ALA A 12 -25.18 -13.83 4.41
CA ALA A 12 -25.17 -12.67 5.30
C ALA A 12 -23.77 -12.04 5.48
N SER A 13 -22.69 -12.81 5.33
CA SER A 13 -21.32 -12.27 5.31
C SER A 13 -21.00 -11.44 4.07
N GLY A 14 -21.81 -11.49 3.01
CA GLY A 14 -21.60 -10.73 1.77
C GLY A 14 -21.95 -9.24 1.85
N CYS A 15 -22.53 -8.77 2.96
CA CYS A 15 -22.89 -7.35 3.16
C CYS A 15 -21.87 -6.57 4.01
N ALA A 16 -20.77 -7.19 4.43
CA ALA A 16 -19.69 -6.47 5.10
C ALA A 16 -18.87 -5.68 4.07
N THR A 17 -18.70 -4.39 4.28
CA THR A 17 -17.85 -3.49 3.48
C THR A 17 -16.44 -4.05 3.30
N ASP A 18 -15.93 -4.72 4.33
CA ASP A 18 -14.59 -5.33 4.34
C ASP A 18 -14.42 -6.43 3.28
N VAL A 19 -15.49 -7.19 2.97
CA VAL A 19 -15.41 -8.22 1.92
C VAL A 19 -15.34 -7.58 0.54
N SER A 20 -15.99 -6.43 0.36
CA SER A 20 -15.96 -5.69 -0.91
C SER A 20 -14.60 -5.06 -1.20
N THR A 21 -13.80 -4.77 -0.17
CA THR A 21 -12.44 -4.25 -0.29
C THR A 21 -11.36 -5.33 -0.16
N GLY A 22 -11.76 -6.60 0.02
CA GLY A 22 -10.85 -7.72 0.20
C GLY A 22 -10.04 -7.63 1.50
N PHE A 23 -10.61 -7.05 2.55
CA PHE A 23 -9.99 -6.80 3.85
C PHE A 23 -8.80 -5.84 3.81
N LEU A 24 -8.68 -5.02 2.77
CA LEU A 24 -7.71 -3.93 2.74
C LEU A 24 -8.15 -2.78 3.66
N PRO A 25 -7.20 -2.06 4.29
CA PRO A 25 -7.50 -0.94 5.19
C PRO A 25 -7.80 0.34 4.40
N SER A 26 -8.70 0.26 3.42
CA SER A 26 -9.07 1.36 2.52
C SER A 26 -10.41 1.07 1.84
N ASP A 27 -11.03 2.10 1.26
CA ASP A 27 -12.22 2.00 0.43
C ASP A 27 -11.92 2.42 -1.01
N ALA A 28 -12.76 1.96 -1.95
CA ALA A 28 -12.77 2.53 -3.29
C ALA A 28 -13.12 4.04 -3.21
N GLY A 29 -12.24 4.90 -3.73
CA GLY A 29 -12.44 6.35 -3.78
C GLY A 29 -11.89 7.11 -2.58
N VAL A 30 -10.88 6.58 -1.89
CA VAL A 30 -10.00 7.41 -1.03
C VAL A 30 -9.03 8.23 -1.88
N THR A 31 -8.56 7.65 -2.99
CA THR A 31 -7.76 8.32 -4.02
C THR A 31 -8.19 7.87 -5.41
N ASN A 32 -7.72 8.57 -6.46
CA ASN A 32 -7.91 8.19 -7.86
C ASN A 32 -7.39 6.78 -8.22
N ARG A 33 -6.46 6.20 -7.44
CA ARG A 33 -5.86 4.87 -7.70
C ARG A 33 -6.42 3.74 -6.84
N THR A 34 -7.04 4.04 -5.69
CA THR A 34 -7.50 3.02 -4.73
C THR A 34 -8.47 1.99 -5.34
N GLY A 35 -9.38 2.42 -6.21
CA GLY A 35 -10.35 1.53 -6.85
C GLY A 35 -9.71 0.45 -7.74
N GLU A 36 -8.74 0.82 -8.57
CA GLU A 36 -8.04 -0.15 -9.45
C GLU A 36 -7.15 -1.11 -8.65
N LEU A 37 -6.51 -0.63 -7.58
CA LEU A 37 -5.71 -1.45 -6.67
C LEU A 37 -6.57 -2.49 -5.95
N ILE A 38 -7.73 -2.09 -5.39
CA ILE A 38 -8.67 -2.99 -4.74
C ILE A 38 -9.24 -4.00 -5.74
N ALA A 39 -9.56 -3.58 -6.96
CA ALA A 39 -10.06 -4.48 -8.00
C ALA A 39 -9.02 -5.56 -8.38
N LEU A 40 -7.75 -5.17 -8.55
CA LEU A 40 -6.66 -6.11 -8.82
C LEU A 40 -6.46 -7.08 -7.66
N TRP A 41 -6.47 -6.59 -6.42
CA TRP A 41 -6.36 -7.40 -5.21
C TRP A 41 -7.48 -8.44 -5.12
N ASN A 42 -8.74 -8.00 -5.23
CA ASN A 42 -9.90 -8.88 -5.17
C ASN A 42 -9.88 -9.92 -6.28
N GLY A 43 -9.58 -9.52 -7.52
CA GLY A 43 -9.47 -10.44 -8.65
C GLY A 43 -8.39 -11.50 -8.43
N SER A 44 -7.23 -11.09 -7.90
CA SER A 44 -6.11 -11.99 -7.58
C SER A 44 -6.47 -12.97 -6.47
N TRP A 45 -7.12 -12.51 -5.41
CA TRP A 45 -7.57 -13.36 -4.30
C TRP A 45 -8.65 -14.35 -4.72
N ILE A 46 -9.63 -13.92 -5.53
CA ILE A 46 -10.66 -14.82 -6.05
C ILE A 46 -10.02 -15.93 -6.89
N ALA A 47 -9.07 -15.58 -7.77
CA ALA A 47 -8.35 -16.57 -8.57
C ALA A 47 -7.53 -17.53 -7.69
N ALA A 48 -6.81 -17.00 -6.70
CA ALA A 48 -6.03 -17.80 -5.76
C ALA A 48 -6.91 -18.75 -4.93
N LEU A 49 -8.06 -18.26 -4.44
CA LEU A 49 -9.03 -19.07 -3.69
C LEU A 49 -9.67 -20.14 -4.56
N ALA A 50 -10.00 -19.85 -5.82
CA ALA A 50 -10.54 -20.84 -6.75
C ALA A 50 -9.55 -22.01 -6.95
N VAL A 51 -8.26 -21.71 -7.14
CA VAL A 51 -7.20 -22.72 -7.23
C VAL A 51 -7.01 -23.43 -5.89
N GLY A 52 -6.99 -22.69 -4.77
CA GLY A 52 -6.84 -23.24 -3.43
C GLY A 52 -7.93 -24.25 -3.09
N VAL A 53 -9.20 -23.90 -3.34
CA VAL A 53 -10.35 -24.79 -3.13
C VAL A 53 -10.27 -26.02 -4.03
N LEU A 54 -9.85 -25.89 -5.29
CA LEU A 54 -9.63 -27.03 -6.17
C LEU A 54 -8.58 -27.99 -5.59
N VAL A 55 -7.40 -27.46 -5.21
CA VAL A 55 -6.30 -28.25 -4.67
C VAL A 55 -6.67 -28.90 -3.34
N TRP A 56 -7.25 -28.14 -2.40
CA TRP A 56 -7.73 -28.68 -1.13
C TRP A 56 -8.82 -29.74 -1.33
N GLY A 57 -9.74 -29.52 -2.26
CA GLY A 57 -10.77 -30.50 -2.63
C GLY A 57 -10.17 -31.80 -3.16
N LEU A 58 -9.20 -31.72 -4.07
CA LEU A 58 -8.49 -32.89 -4.60
C LEU A 58 -7.69 -33.61 -3.51
N LEU A 59 -7.03 -32.89 -2.60
CA LEU A 59 -6.29 -33.45 -1.48
C LEU A 59 -7.23 -34.20 -0.51
N LEU A 60 -8.32 -33.56 -0.09
CA LEU A 60 -9.32 -34.17 0.78
C LEU A 60 -9.97 -35.39 0.12
N TRP A 61 -10.28 -35.28 -1.16
CA TRP A 61 -10.79 -36.41 -1.94
C TRP A 61 -9.77 -37.55 -1.99
N ALA A 62 -8.50 -37.28 -2.24
CA ALA A 62 -7.46 -38.30 -2.28
C ALA A 62 -7.30 -39.01 -0.91
N ILE A 63 -7.34 -38.24 0.19
CA ILE A 63 -7.30 -38.79 1.56
C ILE A 63 -8.50 -39.71 1.81
N VAL A 64 -9.69 -39.37 1.33
CA VAL A 64 -10.90 -40.18 1.60
C VAL A 64 -11.00 -41.38 0.66
N ALA A 65 -10.76 -41.19 -0.63
CA ALA A 65 -10.93 -42.18 -1.69
C ALA A 65 -9.80 -43.22 -1.71
N TYR A 66 -8.55 -42.81 -1.48
CA TYR A 66 -7.38 -43.68 -1.57
C TYR A 66 -6.77 -44.08 -0.22
N ARG A 67 -7.46 -43.80 0.89
CA ARG A 67 -7.05 -44.32 2.20
C ARG A 67 -7.13 -45.84 2.25
N LYS A 68 -6.06 -46.48 2.72
CA LYS A 68 -6.02 -47.92 2.99
C LYS A 68 -7.09 -48.32 4.01
N ARG A 69 -7.97 -49.25 3.62
CA ARG A 69 -8.99 -49.85 4.49
C ARG A 69 -8.44 -51.12 5.15
N LYS A 70 -9.02 -51.53 6.29
CA LYS A 70 -8.53 -52.65 7.10
C LYS A 70 -8.50 -53.98 6.32
N ASP A 71 -9.41 -54.15 5.36
CA ASP A 71 -9.58 -55.39 4.59
C ASP A 71 -9.01 -55.29 3.16
N ASP A 72 -8.27 -54.23 2.84
CA ASP A 72 -7.68 -54.02 1.52
C ASP A 72 -6.19 -54.38 1.51
N ASN A 73 -5.88 -55.50 0.84
CA ASN A 73 -4.54 -56.04 0.65
C ASN A 73 -4.07 -55.94 -0.81
N GLN A 74 -4.77 -55.20 -1.67
CA GLN A 74 -4.35 -54.98 -3.05
C GLN A 74 -3.36 -53.80 -3.14
N LEU A 75 -2.38 -53.94 -4.03
CA LEU A 75 -1.45 -52.85 -4.34
C LEU A 75 -2.13 -51.84 -5.27
N PRO A 76 -1.85 -50.53 -5.13
CA PRO A 76 -2.41 -49.51 -6.01
C PRO A 76 -1.89 -49.69 -7.45
N VAL A 77 -2.69 -49.26 -8.42
CA VAL A 77 -2.30 -49.27 -9.83
C VAL A 77 -1.05 -48.41 -10.04
N GLN A 78 -0.04 -48.97 -10.70
CA GLN A 78 1.20 -48.26 -11.01
C GLN A 78 1.06 -47.57 -12.36
N LEU A 79 0.82 -46.26 -12.34
CA LEU A 79 0.79 -45.40 -13.51
C LEU A 79 2.04 -44.51 -13.47
N GLN A 80 2.84 -44.50 -14.55
CA GLN A 80 4.08 -43.72 -14.59
C GLN A 80 3.94 -42.37 -15.31
N TYR A 81 3.18 -42.32 -16.42
CA TYR A 81 3.09 -41.12 -17.25
C TYR A 81 1.68 -40.93 -17.78
N HIS A 82 1.22 -39.68 -17.83
CA HIS A 82 -0.04 -39.32 -18.46
C HIS A 82 0.10 -37.96 -19.15
N VAL A 83 0.79 -37.95 -20.28
CA VAL A 83 1.17 -36.74 -21.04
C VAL A 83 0.02 -35.73 -21.22
N PRO A 84 -1.23 -36.11 -21.54
CA PRO A 84 -2.32 -35.12 -21.64
C PRO A 84 -2.62 -34.38 -20.33
N LEU A 85 -2.48 -35.06 -19.19
CA LEU A 85 -2.69 -34.47 -17.86
C LEU A 85 -1.51 -33.57 -17.50
N GLU A 86 -0.30 -34.00 -17.84
CA GLU A 86 0.93 -33.24 -17.65
C GLU A 86 0.91 -31.92 -18.43
N LEU A 87 0.44 -31.97 -19.68
CA LEU A 87 0.24 -30.77 -20.48
C LEU A 87 -0.82 -29.85 -19.87
N MET A 88 -1.94 -30.39 -19.39
CA MET A 88 -3.03 -29.62 -18.80
C MET A 88 -2.55 -28.80 -17.58
N TYR A 89 -1.92 -29.43 -16.58
CA TYR A 89 -1.47 -28.71 -15.38
C TYR A 89 -0.24 -27.83 -15.63
N THR A 90 0.40 -27.92 -16.80
CA THR A 90 1.52 -27.04 -17.17
C THR A 90 1.00 -25.80 -17.89
N VAL A 91 0.14 -25.98 -18.89
CA VAL A 91 -0.38 -24.88 -19.73
C VAL A 91 -1.34 -23.98 -18.94
N ILE A 92 -2.23 -24.57 -18.12
CA ILE A 92 -3.24 -23.79 -17.39
C ILE A 92 -2.58 -22.76 -16.43
N PRO A 93 -1.62 -23.12 -15.56
CA PRO A 93 -0.95 -22.14 -14.70
C PRO A 93 -0.18 -21.09 -15.48
N ILE A 94 0.46 -21.45 -16.60
CA ILE A 94 1.18 -20.47 -17.45
C ILE A 94 0.20 -19.42 -17.98
N VAL A 95 -0.94 -19.84 -18.52
CA VAL A 95 -1.97 -18.91 -19.01
C VAL A 95 -2.53 -18.06 -17.86
N MET A 96 -2.80 -18.66 -16.70
CA MET A 96 -3.30 -17.95 -15.53
C MET A 96 -2.34 -16.86 -15.04
N VAL A 97 -1.05 -17.17 -14.93
CA VAL A 97 -0.01 -16.21 -14.57
C VAL A 97 0.12 -15.13 -15.65
N GLY A 98 0.06 -15.50 -16.93
CA GLY A 98 0.09 -14.54 -18.04
C GLY A 98 -1.05 -13.52 -17.98
N VAL A 99 -2.27 -13.96 -17.66
CA VAL A 99 -3.43 -13.07 -17.46
C VAL A 99 -3.20 -12.14 -16.27
N LEU A 100 -2.80 -12.68 -15.11
CA LEU A 100 -2.52 -11.89 -13.92
C LEU A 100 -1.43 -10.83 -14.17
N PHE A 101 -0.36 -11.22 -14.87
CA PHE A 101 0.73 -10.32 -15.23
C PHE A 101 0.26 -9.14 -16.06
N VAL A 102 -0.61 -9.35 -17.07
CA VAL A 102 -1.13 -8.26 -17.90
C VAL A 102 -1.93 -7.25 -17.07
N PHE A 103 -2.80 -7.72 -16.17
CA PHE A 103 -3.57 -6.83 -15.29
C PHE A 103 -2.67 -6.10 -14.28
N SER A 104 -1.68 -6.81 -13.72
CA SER A 104 -0.69 -6.22 -12.81
C SER A 104 0.10 -5.12 -13.49
N GLN A 105 0.66 -5.36 -14.68
CA GLN A 105 1.47 -4.38 -15.39
C GLN A 105 0.67 -3.14 -15.80
N ARG A 106 -0.61 -3.29 -16.17
CA ARG A 106 -1.47 -2.13 -16.45
C ARG A 106 -1.70 -1.28 -15.20
N THR A 107 -2.02 -1.91 -14.09
CA THR A 107 -2.28 -1.20 -12.82
C THR A 107 -1.00 -0.52 -12.32
N VAL A 108 0.13 -1.22 -12.34
CA VAL A 108 1.44 -0.63 -11.97
C VAL A 108 1.80 0.53 -12.90
N GLY A 109 1.56 0.39 -14.20
CA GLY A 109 1.77 1.46 -15.17
C GLY A 109 0.98 2.72 -14.84
N ASN A 110 -0.31 2.57 -14.48
CA ASN A 110 -1.16 3.68 -14.08
C ASN A 110 -0.71 4.33 -12.77
N VAL A 111 -0.34 3.53 -11.77
CA VAL A 111 0.06 4.02 -10.44
C VAL A 111 1.41 4.73 -10.47
N LEU A 112 2.34 4.30 -11.32
CA LEU A 112 3.65 4.91 -11.49
C LEU A 112 3.68 6.02 -12.55
N ASP A 113 2.53 6.33 -13.16
CA ASP A 113 2.43 7.39 -14.15
C ASP A 113 2.52 8.76 -13.45
N VAL A 114 3.53 9.54 -13.86
CA VAL A 114 3.81 10.90 -13.38
C VAL A 114 3.82 11.89 -14.55
N SER A 115 3.17 11.53 -15.66
CA SER A 115 3.16 12.35 -16.87
C SER A 115 2.20 13.55 -16.80
N GLU A 116 1.27 13.57 -15.85
CA GLU A 116 0.38 14.71 -15.60
C GLU A 116 1.14 15.84 -14.89
N GLU A 117 0.82 17.09 -15.22
CA GLU A 117 1.34 18.26 -14.50
C GLU A 117 0.71 18.29 -13.10
N PRO A 118 1.50 18.33 -12.02
CA PRO A 118 0.96 18.33 -10.67
C PRO A 118 0.43 19.71 -10.27
N ASP A 119 -0.64 19.74 -9.49
CA ASP A 119 -1.18 20.97 -8.89
C ASP A 119 -0.33 21.43 -7.68
N LEU A 120 0.29 20.46 -6.99
CA LEU A 120 1.11 20.68 -5.81
C LEU A 120 2.28 19.69 -5.77
N THR A 121 3.48 20.19 -5.49
CA THR A 121 4.67 19.35 -5.26
C THR A 121 5.08 19.38 -3.79
N ILE A 122 5.10 18.21 -3.17
CA ILE A 122 5.54 18.01 -1.79
C ILE A 122 6.79 17.13 -1.78
N GLU A 123 7.86 17.67 -1.23
CA GLU A 123 9.06 16.88 -0.97
C GLU A 123 9.00 16.33 0.46
N VAL A 124 9.16 15.02 0.59
CA VAL A 124 9.09 14.31 1.86
C VAL A 124 10.47 13.74 2.19
N TYR A 125 11.00 14.10 3.35
CA TYR A 125 12.23 13.50 3.87
C TYR A 125 11.95 12.56 5.03
N GLY A 126 12.44 11.32 4.89
CA GLY A 126 12.63 10.41 6.01
C GLY A 126 13.93 10.75 6.73
N LYS A 127 13.87 10.89 8.06
CA LYS A 127 15.03 11.10 8.94
C LYS A 127 14.89 10.25 10.20
N GLN A 128 15.98 9.88 10.86
CA GLN A 128 15.93 9.14 12.12
C GLN A 128 15.45 10.04 13.27
N TRP A 129 14.28 9.82 13.88
CA TRP A 129 13.16 8.98 13.46
C TRP A 129 11.89 9.84 13.43
N SER A 130 11.73 10.59 12.34
CA SER A 130 10.58 11.46 12.06
C SER A 130 10.56 11.83 10.56
N TRP A 131 9.69 12.77 10.19
CA TRP A 131 9.38 13.16 8.82
C TRP A 131 9.48 14.68 8.66
N ASP A 132 10.04 15.15 7.56
CA ASP A 132 9.89 16.54 7.12
C ASP A 132 9.05 16.59 5.85
N PHE A 133 8.19 17.60 5.74
CA PHE A 133 7.37 17.86 4.56
C PHE A 133 7.66 19.28 4.07
N ASN A 134 8.21 19.41 2.87
CA ASN A 134 8.42 20.70 2.22
C ASN A 134 7.30 20.92 1.18
N TYR A 135 6.56 22.02 1.29
CA TYR A 135 5.53 22.42 0.33
C TYR A 135 6.15 23.42 -0.65
N LEU A 136 6.65 22.90 -1.79
CA LEU A 136 7.58 23.65 -2.64
C LEU A 136 6.90 24.88 -3.28
N ASP A 137 5.64 24.75 -3.68
CA ASP A 137 4.87 25.84 -4.31
C ASP A 137 4.53 26.98 -3.34
N TYR A 138 4.53 26.69 -2.03
CA TYR A 138 4.20 27.65 -0.97
C TYR A 138 5.43 28.23 -0.27
N ASP A 139 6.62 27.70 -0.57
CA ASP A 139 7.89 28.06 0.08
C ASP A 139 7.80 27.98 1.62
N VAL A 140 7.19 26.91 2.12
CA VAL A 140 7.08 26.60 3.55
C VAL A 140 7.37 25.13 3.82
N TYR A 141 7.71 24.82 5.07
CA TYR A 141 7.97 23.45 5.49
C TYR A 141 7.29 23.10 6.81
N TYR A 142 7.13 21.80 7.04
CA TYR A 142 6.79 21.20 8.31
C TYR A 142 7.96 20.30 8.75
N SER A 143 8.53 20.55 9.93
CA SER A 143 9.59 19.72 10.52
C SER A 143 9.01 18.87 11.64
N GLY A 144 8.95 17.56 11.43
CA GLY A 144 8.51 16.62 12.45
C GLY A 144 9.61 16.31 13.46
N GLU A 145 9.20 16.05 14.70
CA GLU A 145 10.04 15.48 15.75
C GLU A 145 9.60 14.04 16.05
N ARG A 146 10.46 13.29 16.75
CA ARG A 146 10.11 11.92 17.18
C ARG A 146 9.13 12.01 18.35
N VAL A 147 8.00 11.33 18.21
CA VAL A 147 6.99 11.18 19.28
C VAL A 147 7.13 9.79 19.90
N ALA A 148 7.37 9.73 21.20
CA ALA A 148 7.45 8.46 21.92
C ALA A 148 6.04 7.87 22.13
N LEU A 149 5.85 6.60 21.76
CA LEU A 149 4.55 5.94 21.90
C LEU A 149 4.37 5.40 23.33
N THR A 150 3.84 6.23 24.22
CA THR A 150 3.62 5.87 25.65
C THR A 150 2.34 5.06 25.89
N GLY A 151 1.42 5.05 24.92
CA GLY A 151 0.08 4.45 25.07
C GLY A 151 -0.92 5.35 25.79
N GLU A 152 -0.55 6.60 26.08
CA GLU A 152 -1.44 7.61 26.64
C GLU A 152 -2.35 8.22 25.55
N GLU A 153 -3.54 8.67 25.96
CA GLU A 153 -4.46 9.40 25.09
C GLU A 153 -3.85 10.77 24.72
N GLY A 154 -3.99 11.22 23.47
CA GLY A 154 -3.41 12.49 23.01
C GLY A 154 -2.04 12.37 22.32
N VAL A 155 -1.41 11.18 22.32
CA VAL A 155 -0.10 10.98 21.68
C VAL A 155 -0.20 10.97 20.15
N ALA A 156 -1.31 10.48 19.61
CA ALA A 156 -1.51 10.41 18.16
C ALA A 156 -1.59 11.82 17.55
N GLU A 157 -2.19 12.76 18.25
CA GLU A 157 -2.38 14.16 17.85
C GLU A 157 -1.06 14.93 17.79
N GLN A 158 -0.02 14.45 18.47
CA GLN A 158 1.32 15.05 18.45
C GLN A 158 2.18 14.57 17.28
N LEU A 159 1.72 13.57 16.53
CA LEU A 159 2.47 13.03 15.40
C LEU A 159 2.68 14.09 14.32
N PRO A 160 3.82 14.05 13.60
CA PRO A 160 4.05 14.88 12.43
C PRO A 160 2.85 14.84 11.48
N THR A 161 2.39 16.00 11.03
CA THR A 161 1.17 16.08 10.21
C THR A 161 1.50 16.59 8.80
N LEU A 162 1.08 15.81 7.81
CA LEU A 162 1.11 16.14 6.38
C LEU A 162 -0.29 16.60 5.98
N TYR A 163 -0.40 17.80 5.42
CA TYR A 163 -1.67 18.33 4.91
C TYR A 163 -1.73 18.15 3.40
N LEU A 164 -2.90 17.77 2.89
CA LEU A 164 -3.15 17.56 1.47
C LEU A 164 -4.49 18.22 1.09
N PRO A 165 -4.56 19.03 0.04
CA PRO A 165 -5.83 19.50 -0.48
C PRO A 165 -6.58 18.35 -1.20
N VAL A 166 -7.88 18.22 -0.94
CA VAL A 166 -8.74 17.26 -1.63
C VAL A 166 -8.88 17.62 -3.12
N ASP A 167 -9.01 16.60 -3.97
CA ASP A 167 -9.23 16.68 -5.41
C ASP A 167 -8.13 17.36 -6.24
N GLN A 168 -6.95 17.61 -5.67
CA GLN A 168 -5.76 18.09 -6.39
C GLN A 168 -4.76 16.96 -6.67
N ASN A 169 -4.07 17.01 -7.82
CA ASN A 169 -3.02 16.07 -8.16
C ASN A 169 -1.71 16.45 -7.46
N ILE A 170 -1.29 15.62 -6.50
CA ILE A 170 -0.14 15.89 -5.65
C ILE A 170 1.03 15.03 -6.10
N GLN A 171 2.14 15.67 -6.47
CA GLN A 171 3.42 15.00 -6.69
C GLN A 171 4.20 14.90 -5.40
N PHE A 172 4.53 13.67 -5.01
CA PHE A 172 5.42 13.39 -3.90
C PHE A 172 6.83 13.11 -4.42
N GLU A 173 7.80 13.90 -3.97
CA GLU A 173 9.22 13.59 -4.10
C GLU A 173 9.74 13.03 -2.78
N VAL A 174 9.92 11.72 -2.71
CA VAL A 174 10.33 11.06 -1.46
C VAL A 174 11.84 10.81 -1.45
N LYS A 175 12.49 11.32 -0.39
CA LYS A 175 13.94 11.32 -0.18
C LYS A 175 14.28 10.84 1.22
N SER A 176 15.51 10.38 1.42
CA SER A 176 16.01 10.05 2.75
C SER A 176 17.25 10.88 3.10
N ARG A 177 17.27 11.41 4.33
CA ARG A 177 18.42 12.13 4.87
C ARG A 177 19.54 11.21 5.36
N ASP A 178 19.19 9.99 5.73
CA ASP A 178 20.11 9.09 6.44
C ASP A 178 20.02 7.64 5.98
N VAL A 179 19.12 6.83 6.53
CA VAL A 179 19.02 5.39 6.25
C VAL A 179 17.86 5.11 5.31
N GLN A 180 17.70 3.87 4.85
CA GLN A 180 16.51 3.54 4.09
C GLN A 180 15.26 3.67 4.96
N HIS A 181 14.25 4.36 4.43
CA HIS A 181 12.89 4.41 4.99
C HIS A 181 11.91 3.96 3.90
N ALA A 182 10.61 3.95 4.19
CA ALA A 182 9.59 3.86 3.16
C ALA A 182 8.37 4.68 3.55
N PHE A 183 7.98 5.60 2.69
CA PHE A 183 6.80 6.43 2.87
C PHE A 183 5.56 5.63 2.48
N TRP A 184 4.69 5.38 3.46
CA TRP A 184 3.47 4.62 3.25
C TRP A 184 2.26 5.26 3.92
N ILE A 185 1.23 5.52 3.13
CA ILE A 185 -0.12 5.86 3.60
C ILE A 185 -1.00 4.63 3.32
N PRO A 186 -1.27 3.75 4.31
CA PRO A 186 -2.04 2.52 4.08
C PRO A 186 -3.39 2.73 3.42
N ALA A 187 -4.09 3.80 3.76
CA ALA A 187 -5.37 4.13 3.15
C ALA A 187 -5.27 4.42 1.64
N PHE A 188 -4.09 4.82 1.13
CA PHE A 188 -3.87 5.10 -0.29
C PHE A 188 -3.39 3.86 -1.05
N LEU A 189 -3.10 2.76 -0.35
CA LEU A 189 -2.66 1.47 -0.90
C LEU A 189 -1.37 1.52 -1.75
N TYR A 190 -0.59 2.59 -1.61
CA TYR A 190 0.69 2.75 -2.30
C TYR A 190 1.79 3.16 -1.32
N LYS A 191 2.98 2.60 -1.49
CA LYS A 191 4.18 2.93 -0.74
C LYS A 191 5.35 3.15 -1.69
N SER A 192 6.25 4.03 -1.32
CA SER A 192 7.54 4.20 -2.00
C SER A 192 8.68 4.17 -1.00
N ASP A 193 9.68 3.33 -1.28
CA ASP A 193 10.89 3.27 -0.47
C ASP A 193 11.70 4.56 -0.68
N MET A 194 12.42 4.99 0.35
CA MET A 194 13.22 6.21 0.38
C MET A 194 14.68 5.80 0.57
N ILE A 195 15.45 5.85 -0.51
CA ILE A 195 16.84 5.39 -0.52
C ILE A 195 17.75 6.62 -0.48
N PRO A 196 18.70 6.71 0.47
CA PRO A 196 19.64 7.84 0.53
C PRO A 196 20.34 8.08 -0.80
N GLY A 197 20.37 9.34 -1.24
CA GLY A 197 20.96 9.75 -2.53
C GLY A 197 20.07 9.52 -3.75
N ARG A 198 18.85 9.00 -3.59
CA ARG A 198 17.87 8.83 -4.67
C ARG A 198 16.57 9.56 -4.35
N THR A 199 16.00 10.17 -5.38
CA THR A 199 14.64 10.71 -5.34
C THR A 199 13.72 9.73 -6.03
N ASN A 200 12.69 9.26 -5.33
CA ASN A 200 11.59 8.55 -5.96
C ASN A 200 10.39 9.49 -6.04
N THR A 201 9.65 9.41 -7.15
CA THR A 201 8.52 10.30 -7.40
C THR A 201 7.28 9.49 -7.72
N PHE A 202 6.14 9.90 -7.20
CA PHE A 202 4.83 9.38 -7.58
C PHE A 202 3.76 10.46 -7.40
N GLN A 203 2.63 10.27 -8.07
CA GLN A 203 1.50 11.19 -8.01
C GLN A 203 0.26 10.52 -7.43
N VAL A 204 -0.53 11.27 -6.67
CA VAL A 204 -1.81 10.80 -6.13
C VAL A 204 -2.79 11.96 -5.97
N THR A 205 -4.05 11.70 -6.28
CA THR A 205 -5.15 12.65 -6.05
C THR A 205 -6.03 12.09 -4.92
N PRO A 206 -5.98 12.65 -3.70
CA PRO A 206 -6.90 12.25 -2.64
C PRO A 206 -8.30 12.79 -2.95
N THR A 207 -9.33 11.94 -2.88
CA THR A 207 -10.71 12.28 -3.31
C THR A 207 -11.71 12.32 -2.15
N ARG A 208 -11.21 12.23 -0.91
CA ARG A 208 -12.03 12.18 0.29
C ARG A 208 -11.30 12.85 1.45
N GLU A 209 -11.89 13.93 1.94
CA GLU A 209 -11.45 14.61 3.16
C GLU A 209 -11.46 13.65 4.37
N GLY A 210 -10.54 13.91 5.30
CA GLY A 210 -10.42 13.15 6.54
C GLY A 210 -8.99 13.00 7.01
N VAL A 211 -8.85 12.41 8.20
CA VAL A 211 -7.57 12.12 8.82
C VAL A 211 -7.19 10.67 8.55
N TYR A 212 -6.06 10.48 7.89
CA TYR A 212 -5.46 9.18 7.64
C TYR A 212 -4.15 9.06 8.41
N MET A 213 -3.66 7.81 8.53
CA MET A 213 -2.39 7.53 9.17
C MET A 213 -1.35 7.17 8.11
N GLY A 214 -0.15 7.69 8.31
CA GLY A 214 1.05 7.30 7.59
C GLY A 214 2.05 6.62 8.52
N LYS A 215 2.92 5.79 7.94
CA LYS A 215 3.97 5.09 8.70
C LYS A 215 5.18 4.76 7.85
N CYS A 216 6.31 4.53 8.50
CA CYS A 216 7.48 3.94 7.87
C CYS A 216 7.25 2.44 7.60
N ALA A 217 7.51 2.00 6.37
CA ALA A 217 7.32 0.61 5.95
C ALA A 217 8.63 -0.17 5.69
N GLU A 218 9.79 0.42 5.98
CA GLU A 218 11.11 -0.20 5.82
C GLU A 218 11.94 0.01 7.10
N MET A 219 12.66 -1.02 7.54
CA MET A 219 13.32 -1.02 8.85
C MET A 219 14.45 0.02 8.91
N CYS A 220 14.27 1.07 9.71
CA CYS A 220 15.16 2.24 9.76
C CYS A 220 15.90 2.44 11.10
N GLY A 221 15.86 1.44 12.00
CA GLY A 221 16.62 1.43 13.24
C GLY A 221 15.76 1.35 14.51
N GLU A 222 16.32 1.84 15.62
CA GLU A 222 15.80 1.63 16.98
C GLU A 222 14.34 2.07 17.16
N PHE A 223 13.98 3.26 16.68
CA PHE A 223 12.62 3.81 16.83
C PHE A 223 11.80 3.71 15.53
N HIS A 224 12.04 2.67 14.72
CA HIS A 224 11.29 2.43 13.48
C HIS A 224 9.77 2.40 13.69
N SER A 225 9.29 1.79 14.77
CA SER A 225 7.86 1.70 15.08
C SER A 225 7.21 3.04 15.43
N GLU A 226 8.00 4.05 15.79
CA GLU A 226 7.52 5.38 16.17
C GLU A 226 7.50 6.37 14.99
N MET A 227 7.92 5.93 13.80
CA MET A 227 7.88 6.75 12.59
C MET A 227 6.47 6.77 11.97
N LEU A 228 5.51 7.21 12.76
CA LEU A 228 4.14 7.47 12.36
C LEU A 228 3.97 8.96 12.01
N PHE A 229 3.04 9.24 11.11
CA PHE A 229 2.62 10.60 10.79
C PHE A 229 1.11 10.61 10.52
N ARG A 230 0.49 11.77 10.64
CA ARG A 230 -0.91 12.01 10.26
C ARG A 230 -0.94 12.58 8.86
N VAL A 231 -1.99 12.25 8.12
CA VAL A 231 -2.27 12.82 6.81
C VAL A 231 -3.66 13.43 6.88
N GLU A 232 -3.74 14.75 6.88
CA GLU A 232 -4.99 15.48 6.89
C GLU A 232 -5.32 15.89 5.45
N VAL A 233 -6.30 15.20 4.86
CA VAL A 233 -6.89 15.61 3.58
C VAL A 233 -8.00 16.60 3.90
N VAL A 234 -7.81 17.85 3.49
CA VAL A 234 -8.65 18.99 3.86
C VAL A 234 -9.15 19.72 2.63
N SER A 235 -10.10 20.64 2.83
CA SER A 235 -10.53 21.55 1.78
C SER A 235 -9.38 22.48 1.36
N GLU A 236 -9.43 23.01 0.14
CA GLU A 236 -8.42 23.97 -0.37
C GLU A 236 -8.28 25.19 0.56
N ALA A 237 -9.38 25.72 1.08
CA ALA A 237 -9.35 26.87 1.99
C ALA A 237 -8.62 26.56 3.31
N GLU A 238 -8.87 25.38 3.89
CA GLU A 238 -8.20 24.94 5.12
C GLU A 238 -6.72 24.64 4.87
N PHE A 239 -6.39 24.05 3.71
CA PHE A 239 -5.00 23.84 3.30
C PHE A 239 -4.22 25.17 3.23
N GLU A 240 -4.79 26.19 2.59
CA GLU A 240 -4.22 27.54 2.51
C GLU A 240 -4.02 28.17 3.89
N ASP A 241 -4.99 28.03 4.78
CA ASP A 241 -4.90 28.51 6.17
C ASP A 241 -3.74 27.83 6.93
N GLU A 242 -3.56 26.52 6.75
CA GLU A 242 -2.45 25.77 7.36
C GLU A 242 -1.08 26.18 6.77
N MET A 243 -1.00 26.42 5.46
CA MET A 243 0.23 26.94 4.83
C MET A 243 0.58 28.34 5.36
N ALA A 244 -0.42 29.19 5.58
CA ALA A 244 -0.24 30.49 6.22
C ALA A 244 0.22 30.35 7.68
N ALA A 245 -0.37 29.42 8.44
CA ALA A 245 0.03 29.15 9.82
C ALA A 245 1.49 28.69 9.93
N LEU A 246 1.96 27.83 9.02
CA LEU A 246 3.38 27.44 8.95
C LEU A 246 4.29 28.64 8.68
N ARG A 247 3.89 29.52 7.77
CA ARG A 247 4.61 30.76 7.46
C ARG A 247 4.69 31.68 8.67
N ASP A 248 3.58 31.87 9.38
CA ASP A 248 3.50 32.72 10.58
C ASP A 248 4.30 32.14 11.75
N ALA A 249 4.43 30.81 11.83
CA ALA A 249 5.30 30.13 12.77
C ALA A 249 6.80 30.27 12.44
N GLY A 250 7.14 30.85 11.28
CA GLY A 250 8.51 31.06 10.82
C GLY A 250 9.10 29.88 10.04
N ASN A 251 8.30 28.88 9.68
CA ASN A 251 8.74 27.74 8.89
C ASN A 251 8.74 28.06 7.39
N VAL A 252 9.49 29.10 7.01
CA VAL A 252 9.59 29.59 5.63
C VAL A 252 10.81 28.99 4.94
N GLY A 253 10.68 28.70 3.65
CA GLY A 253 11.71 28.09 2.83
C GLY A 253 11.54 26.58 2.71
N ARG A 254 12.66 25.90 2.51
CA ARG A 254 12.76 24.45 2.32
C ARG A 254 13.87 23.88 3.20
N LEU A 255 13.61 22.77 3.86
CA LEU A 255 14.64 21.96 4.52
C LEU A 255 15.30 21.05 3.47
N GLY A 256 16.41 21.51 2.89
CA GLY A 256 17.03 20.89 1.72
C GLY A 256 18.02 19.77 2.05
N ASP A 257 18.78 19.37 1.03
CA ASP A 257 19.76 18.27 1.09
C ASP A 257 20.98 18.56 1.97
N GLU A 258 21.20 19.81 2.38
CA GLU A 258 22.26 20.22 3.30
C GLU A 258 22.15 19.56 4.68
N LEU A 259 20.95 19.08 5.04
CA LEU A 259 20.69 18.35 6.29
C LEU A 259 20.92 16.83 6.14
N ASN A 260 21.28 16.35 4.95
CA ASN A 260 21.54 14.92 4.73
C ASN A 260 22.83 14.50 5.42
N ARG A 261 22.76 13.39 6.18
CA ARG A 261 23.88 12.85 6.97
C ARG A 261 25.14 12.60 6.15
N TYR A 262 24.96 12.12 4.92
CA TYR A 262 26.06 11.65 4.07
C TYR A 262 26.56 12.70 3.07
N GLY A 263 26.00 13.92 3.06
CA GLY A 263 26.39 14.97 2.12
C GLY A 263 26.32 14.56 0.64
N GLN A 264 25.52 13.53 0.31
CA GLN A 264 25.40 12.98 -1.03
C GLN A 264 24.47 13.88 -1.84
N PRO A 265 24.90 14.45 -2.97
CA PRO A 265 23.97 15.05 -3.92
C PRO A 265 23.02 13.95 -4.43
N THR A 266 21.72 14.25 -4.55
CA THR A 266 20.75 13.32 -5.14
C THR A 266 21.11 13.07 -6.61
N GLU A 267 21.32 11.82 -7.00
CA GLU A 267 21.41 11.47 -8.42
C GLU A 267 20.01 11.67 -9.05
N GLY A 268 19.82 12.73 -9.84
CA GLY A 268 18.57 12.89 -10.62
C GLY A 268 18.08 14.31 -10.94
N ALA A 269 18.73 15.38 -10.48
CA ALA A 269 18.31 16.75 -10.83
C ALA A 269 18.83 17.27 -12.20
N GLU A 270 19.43 16.40 -13.02
CA GLU A 270 19.86 16.73 -14.39
C GLU A 270 19.31 15.68 -15.36
N GLY A 271 18.26 16.04 -16.10
CA GLY A 271 17.63 15.24 -17.15
C GLY A 271 16.36 15.87 -17.68
#